data_AF-A0A454CPB7-F1
#
_entry.id   AF-A0A454CPB7-F1
#
_cell.length_a   1.000
_cell.length_b   1.000
_cell.length_c   1.000
_cell.angle_alpha   90.00
_cell.angle_beta   90.00
_cell.angle_gamma   90.00
#
_symmetry.space_group_name_H-M   'P 1'
#
loop_
_entity.id
_entity.type
_entity.pdbx_description
1 polymer ?
#
loop_
_entity_poly.entity_id
_entity_poly.type
_entity_poly.pdbx_seq_one_letter_code
_entity_poly.pdbx_strand_id
1 'polypeptide(L)'
;MTKKIILDTDPGIDDAMAILFAEAHPDIELTGITTVYGNATIDNATHNALYLKQKFGMNAIVAKGADKPLIKAPVGATVVVHGEEGFGDVKAPSSLNVTAIDKPAYQYIIDSVREQPGEITLVAVGPLTNLALALEADPEIVHLVKEVVVMGGAFGENDHRGNVTPYAEANIHDDPHAADKVFTASWPVVIIGLDVTEESFFTGQYLDQLRDDAGEVGQFIWDVS
;
A
#
# COMPACT_ATOMS: atom_id res chain seq x y z
N MET A 1 -11.60 -6.30 19.19
CA MET A 1 -10.97 -7.44 18.51
C MET A 1 -10.01 -6.85 17.50
N THR A 2 -8.74 -7.22 17.57
CA THR A 2 -7.69 -6.73 16.68
C THR A 2 -7.95 -7.18 15.24
N LYS A 3 -7.77 -6.29 14.26
CA LYS A 3 -7.89 -6.58 12.83
C LYS A 3 -6.52 -7.02 12.28
N LYS A 4 -6.43 -8.26 11.79
CA LYS A 4 -5.25 -8.75 11.08
C LYS A 4 -5.26 -8.22 9.66
N ILE A 5 -4.19 -7.55 9.26
CA ILE A 5 -4.08 -6.98 7.92
C ILE A 5 -2.81 -7.43 7.20
N ILE A 6 -2.95 -7.62 5.89
CA ILE A 6 -1.85 -7.52 4.95
C ILE A 6 -2.02 -6.20 4.22
N LEU A 7 -0.99 -5.36 4.26
CA LEU A 7 -0.96 -4.07 3.57
C LEU A 7 -0.21 -4.23 2.24
N ASP A 8 -0.92 -4.06 1.13
CA ASP A 8 -0.38 -4.06 -0.23
C ASP A 8 -0.15 -2.61 -0.67
N THR A 9 1.11 -2.25 -0.91
CA THR A 9 1.57 -0.85 -0.95
C THR A 9 2.75 -0.68 -1.90
N ASP A 10 2.98 0.54 -2.37
CA ASP A 10 4.07 0.93 -3.25
C ASP A 10 4.92 2.03 -2.59
N PRO A 11 5.60 1.76 -1.44
CA PRO A 11 5.97 2.76 -0.45
C PRO A 11 6.49 4.11 -0.98
N GLY A 12 5.54 5.05 -1.09
CA GLY A 12 5.72 6.48 -1.17
C GLY A 12 5.64 7.16 0.21
N ILE A 13 5.61 8.50 0.19
CA ILE A 13 5.48 9.37 1.37
C ILE A 13 4.26 9.01 2.24
N ASP A 14 3.07 8.92 1.63
CA ASP A 14 1.80 8.60 2.28
C ASP A 14 1.67 7.12 2.65
N ASP A 15 2.17 6.21 1.82
CA ASP A 15 2.29 4.80 2.18
C ASP A 15 3.13 4.57 3.46
N ALA A 16 4.22 5.32 3.63
CA ALA A 16 5.02 5.26 4.84
C ALA A 16 4.18 5.66 6.06
N MET A 17 3.34 6.68 5.93
CA MET A 17 2.39 7.07 6.98
C MET A 17 1.38 5.94 7.26
N ALA A 18 0.85 5.28 6.22
CA ALA A 18 -0.08 4.17 6.37
C ALA A 18 0.55 2.95 7.08
N ILE A 19 1.78 2.58 6.71
CA ILE A 19 2.55 1.50 7.36
C ILE A 19 2.77 1.84 8.84
N LEU A 20 3.25 3.05 9.13
CA LEU A 20 3.58 3.47 10.50
C LEU A 20 2.31 3.60 11.37
N PHE A 21 1.20 4.07 10.78
CA PHE A 21 -0.09 4.09 11.45
C PHE A 21 -0.56 2.67 11.78
N ALA A 22 -0.49 1.74 10.82
CA ALA A 22 -0.90 0.35 11.01
C ALA A 22 -0.06 -0.35 12.10
N GLU A 23 1.26 -0.13 12.12
CA GLU A 23 2.15 -0.68 13.15
C GLU A 23 1.86 -0.10 14.55
N ALA A 24 1.52 1.19 14.63
CA ALA A 24 1.28 1.86 15.91
C ALA A 24 -0.13 1.64 16.48
N HIS A 25 -1.11 1.26 15.65
CA HIS A 25 -2.51 1.22 16.06
C HIS A 25 -2.83 -0.04 16.90
N PRO A 26 -3.35 0.09 18.13
CA PRO A 26 -3.53 -1.04 19.05
C PRO A 26 -4.57 -2.08 18.59
N ASP A 27 -5.51 -1.66 17.74
CA ASP A 27 -6.52 -2.56 17.15
C ASP A 27 -6.12 -3.13 15.78
N ILE A 28 -4.90 -2.89 15.31
CA ILE A 28 -4.39 -3.46 14.05
C ILE A 28 -3.24 -4.41 14.37
N GLU A 29 -3.25 -5.57 13.73
CA GLU A 29 -2.13 -6.51 13.68
C GLU A 29 -1.63 -6.53 12.23
N LEU A 30 -0.56 -5.78 11.96
CA LEU A 30 0.08 -5.75 10.65
C LEU A 30 0.90 -7.04 10.46
N THR A 31 0.30 -8.05 9.84
CA THR A 31 0.94 -9.37 9.68
C THR A 31 1.93 -9.40 8.50
N GLY A 32 1.68 -8.59 7.48
CA GLY A 32 2.49 -8.54 6.28
C GLY A 32 2.37 -7.23 5.51
N ILE A 33 3.45 -6.91 4.80
CA ILE A 33 3.57 -5.82 3.84
C ILE A 33 3.93 -6.45 2.50
N THR A 34 3.04 -6.34 1.53
CA THR A 34 3.32 -6.73 0.14
C THR A 34 3.63 -5.50 -0.67
N THR A 35 4.71 -5.53 -1.45
CA THR A 35 5.09 -4.37 -2.27
C THR A 35 4.67 -4.51 -3.72
N VAL A 36 4.28 -3.41 -4.34
CA VAL A 36 3.96 -3.31 -5.76
C VAL A 36 4.66 -2.08 -6.35
N TYR A 37 4.77 -2.02 -7.68
CA TYR A 37 5.20 -0.81 -8.38
C TYR A 37 4.12 0.29 -8.29
N GLY A 38 4.50 1.55 -8.51
CA GLY A 38 3.56 2.69 -8.56
C GLY A 38 4.30 3.99 -8.33
N ASN A 39 4.20 4.54 -7.11
CA ASN A 39 4.93 5.72 -6.64
C ASN A 39 6.45 5.61 -6.85
N ALA A 40 6.99 4.39 -6.71
CA ALA A 40 8.37 4.06 -7.00
C ALA A 40 8.47 2.78 -7.85
N THR A 41 9.69 2.45 -8.30
CA THR A 41 9.97 1.12 -8.87
C THR A 41 9.74 0.05 -7.80
N ILE A 42 9.44 -1.20 -8.20
CA ILE A 42 9.25 -2.28 -7.23
C ILE A 42 10.48 -2.51 -6.33
N ASP A 43 11.69 -2.28 -6.85
CA ASP A 43 12.93 -2.43 -6.10
C ASP A 43 13.03 -1.36 -5.01
N ASN A 44 12.74 -0.11 -5.35
CA ASN A 44 12.70 1.00 -4.40
C ASN A 44 11.57 0.80 -3.37
N ALA A 45 10.36 0.47 -3.82
CA ALA A 45 9.20 0.16 -2.96
C ALA A 45 9.53 -0.93 -1.93
N THR A 46 10.15 -2.03 -2.37
CA THR A 46 10.57 -3.12 -1.48
C THR A 46 11.67 -2.70 -0.53
N HIS A 47 12.66 -1.95 -1.00
CA HIS A 47 13.75 -1.43 -0.19
C HIS A 47 13.23 -0.47 0.90
N ASN A 48 12.29 0.39 0.54
CA ASN A 48 11.62 1.33 1.43
C ASN A 48 10.82 0.61 2.54
N ALA A 49 10.02 -0.41 2.19
CA ALA A 49 9.33 -1.24 3.18
C ALA A 49 10.31 -1.93 4.15
N LEU A 50 11.43 -2.46 3.64
CA LEU A 50 12.46 -3.09 4.46
C LEU A 50 13.20 -2.08 5.34
N TYR A 51 13.43 -0.86 4.84
CA TYR A 51 14.03 0.20 5.62
C TYR A 51 13.14 0.61 6.79
N LEU A 52 11.84 0.82 6.56
CA LEU A 52 10.86 1.09 7.62
C LEU A 52 10.81 -0.06 8.63
N LYS A 53 10.75 -1.31 8.14
CA LYS A 53 10.80 -2.50 8.99
C LYS A 53 12.01 -2.51 9.91
N GLN A 54 13.20 -2.26 9.37
CA GLN A 54 14.43 -2.25 10.16
C GLN A 54 14.47 -1.07 11.13
N LYS A 55 14.15 0.14 10.65
CA LYS A 55 14.26 1.38 11.41
C LYS A 55 13.35 1.37 12.63
N PHE A 56 12.13 0.86 12.48
CA PHE A 56 11.12 0.86 13.54
C PHE A 56 10.90 -0.50 14.19
N GLY A 57 11.72 -1.51 13.86
CA GLY A 57 11.69 -2.83 14.50
C GLY A 57 10.40 -3.62 14.23
N MET A 58 9.79 -3.44 13.06
CA MET A 58 8.48 -4.03 12.73
C MET A 58 8.57 -5.55 12.55
N ASN A 59 7.54 -6.26 12.99
CA ASN A 59 7.49 -7.71 12.87
C ASN A 59 6.92 -8.19 11.52
N ALA A 60 6.09 -7.37 10.86
CA ALA A 60 5.42 -7.68 9.60
C ALA A 60 6.35 -8.30 8.55
N ILE A 61 5.91 -9.38 7.91
CA ILE A 61 6.65 -10.00 6.80
C ILE A 61 6.64 -9.06 5.59
N VAL A 62 7.78 -8.89 4.92
CA VAL A 62 7.83 -8.14 3.65
C VAL A 62 7.95 -9.13 2.50
N ALA A 63 7.06 -9.03 1.51
CA ALA A 63 7.08 -9.86 0.30
C ALA A 63 7.04 -8.98 -0.95
N LYS A 64 8.02 -9.18 -1.85
CA LYS A 64 8.12 -8.43 -3.10
C LYS A 64 7.09 -8.91 -4.12
N GLY A 65 6.35 -7.97 -4.72
CA GLY A 65 5.30 -8.27 -5.69
C GLY A 65 5.63 -7.86 -7.12
N ALA A 66 4.58 -7.48 -7.85
CA ALA A 66 4.63 -7.18 -9.28
C ALA A 66 5.47 -5.93 -9.58
N ASP A 67 6.17 -5.95 -10.72
CA ASP A 67 7.03 -4.86 -11.20
C ASP A 67 6.37 -4.00 -12.30
N LYS A 68 5.19 -4.39 -12.76
CA LYS A 68 4.45 -3.76 -13.87
C LYS A 68 2.98 -4.17 -13.89
N PRO A 69 2.11 -3.43 -14.62
CA PRO A 69 0.71 -3.80 -14.79
C PRO A 69 0.53 -5.09 -15.60
N LEU A 70 -0.65 -5.71 -15.46
CA LEU A 70 -0.99 -6.96 -16.14
C LEU A 70 -0.93 -6.86 -17.67
N ILE A 71 -1.46 -5.76 -18.24
CA ILE A 71 -1.70 -5.66 -19.70
C ILE A 71 -1.13 -4.37 -20.31
N LYS A 72 -1.33 -3.22 -19.66
CA LYS A 72 -0.91 -1.91 -20.17
C LYS A 72 0.63 -1.80 -20.13
N ALA A 73 1.19 -0.87 -20.90
CA ALA A 73 2.58 -0.49 -20.69
C ALA A 73 2.73 0.29 -19.36
N PRO A 74 3.81 0.08 -18.59
CA PRO A 74 4.09 0.88 -17.40
C PRO A 74 4.18 2.37 -17.75
N VAL A 75 3.63 3.23 -16.89
CA VAL A 75 3.70 4.69 -17.07
C VAL A 75 4.92 5.31 -16.40
N GLY A 76 5.68 4.53 -15.63
CA GLY A 76 6.84 4.97 -14.85
C GLY A 76 6.46 5.36 -13.41
N ALA A 77 7.47 5.54 -12.56
CA ALA A 77 7.27 5.94 -11.18
C ALA A 77 6.84 7.41 -11.04
N THR A 78 6.00 7.72 -10.05
CA THR A 78 5.49 9.07 -9.75
C THR A 78 6.54 9.94 -9.01
N VAL A 79 7.73 10.07 -9.59
CA VAL A 79 8.90 10.74 -8.98
C VAL A 79 8.68 12.23 -8.68
N VAL A 80 7.74 12.87 -9.37
CA VAL A 80 7.41 14.29 -9.14
C VAL A 80 6.76 14.51 -7.76
N VAL A 81 6.04 13.50 -7.25
CA VAL A 81 5.35 13.57 -5.97
C VAL A 81 6.18 12.93 -4.86
N HIS A 82 6.77 11.77 -5.12
CA HIS A 82 7.43 10.96 -4.09
C HIS A 82 8.97 10.99 -4.15
N GLY A 83 9.56 11.74 -5.07
CA GLY A 83 11.01 11.75 -5.29
C GLY A 83 11.50 10.49 -6.04
N GLU A 84 12.78 10.49 -6.40
CA GLU A 84 13.40 9.41 -7.20
C GLU A 84 13.39 8.04 -6.50
N GLU A 85 13.48 8.05 -5.16
CA GLU A 85 13.53 6.84 -4.34
C GLU A 85 12.21 6.55 -3.58
N GLY A 86 11.19 7.42 -3.67
CA GLY A 86 9.88 7.24 -3.06
C GLY A 86 9.65 7.93 -1.70
N PHE A 87 10.70 8.40 -1.03
CA PHE A 87 10.61 9.10 0.27
C PHE A 87 11.03 10.58 0.19
N GLY A 88 10.65 11.26 -0.88
CA GLY A 88 11.01 12.66 -1.12
C GLY A 88 12.54 12.81 -1.17
N ASP A 89 13.08 13.59 -0.24
CA ASP A 89 14.52 13.82 -0.10
C ASP A 89 15.21 12.87 0.90
N VAL A 90 14.43 12.06 1.63
CA VAL A 90 14.98 11.10 2.61
C VAL A 90 15.56 9.90 1.87
N LYS A 91 16.83 9.61 2.15
CA LYS A 91 17.55 8.49 1.54
C LYS A 91 17.62 7.31 2.49
N ALA A 92 17.03 6.19 2.07
CA ALA A 92 17.21 4.92 2.76
C ALA A 92 18.68 4.47 2.66
N PRO A 93 19.28 3.90 3.73
CA PRO A 93 20.60 3.30 3.64
C PRO A 93 20.65 2.22 2.56
N SER A 94 21.74 2.15 1.80
CA SER A 94 21.88 1.17 0.71
C SER A 94 21.97 -0.28 1.19
N SER A 95 22.40 -0.50 2.44
CA SER A 95 22.46 -1.82 3.05
C SER A 95 21.50 -1.94 4.24
N LEU A 96 20.73 -3.02 4.25
CA LEU A 96 19.81 -3.40 5.30
C LEU A 96 20.15 -4.82 5.78
N ASN A 97 19.90 -5.10 7.06
CA ASN A 97 20.10 -6.40 7.70
C ASN A 97 18.82 -7.26 7.70
N VAL A 98 17.75 -6.77 7.06
CA VAL A 98 16.48 -7.48 6.86
C VAL A 98 16.27 -7.71 5.37
N THR A 99 15.56 -8.78 5.03
CA THR A 99 15.27 -9.17 3.65
C THR A 99 13.80 -9.46 3.47
N ALA A 100 13.30 -9.22 2.26
CA ALA A 100 12.01 -9.77 1.87
C ALA A 100 12.08 -11.30 1.84
N ILE A 101 10.94 -11.97 2.01
CA ILE A 101 10.88 -13.42 1.85
C ILE A 101 11.07 -13.80 0.38
N ASP A 102 11.64 -14.98 0.14
CA ASP A 102 11.79 -15.57 -1.20
C ASP A 102 10.46 -16.20 -1.67
N LYS A 103 9.45 -15.34 -1.83
CA LYS A 103 8.10 -15.69 -2.27
C LYS A 103 7.44 -14.46 -2.88
N PRO A 104 6.80 -14.57 -4.06
CA PRO A 104 6.10 -13.44 -4.64
C PRO A 104 4.89 -13.04 -3.78
N ALA A 105 4.61 -11.74 -3.71
CA ALA A 105 3.53 -11.17 -2.90
C ALA A 105 2.18 -11.88 -3.08
N TYR A 106 1.75 -12.14 -4.33
CA TYR A 106 0.47 -12.81 -4.59
C TYR A 106 0.40 -14.20 -3.93
N GLN A 107 1.49 -14.96 -3.92
CA GLN A 107 1.54 -16.28 -3.30
C GLN A 107 1.57 -16.17 -1.77
N TYR A 108 2.28 -15.17 -1.23
CA TYR A 108 2.25 -14.89 0.20
C TYR A 108 0.83 -14.53 0.69
N ILE A 109 0.08 -13.73 -0.09
CA ILE A 109 -1.33 -13.42 0.19
C ILE A 109 -2.17 -14.70 0.24
N ILE A 110 -2.08 -15.54 -0.80
CA ILE A 110 -2.83 -16.82 -0.88
C ILE A 110 -2.51 -17.70 0.33
N ASP A 111 -1.24 -17.91 0.62
CA ASP A 111 -0.81 -18.80 1.70
C ASP A 111 -1.31 -18.30 3.06
N SER A 112 -1.17 -17.00 3.32
CA SER A 112 -1.56 -16.38 4.59
C SER A 112 -3.08 -16.45 4.80
N VAL A 113 -3.86 -16.13 3.76
CA VAL A 113 -5.33 -16.18 3.81
C VAL A 113 -5.83 -17.62 3.98
N ARG A 114 -5.19 -18.60 3.35
CA ARG A 114 -5.54 -20.02 3.51
C ARG A 114 -5.19 -20.57 4.88
N GLU A 115 -4.11 -20.10 5.49
CA GLU A 115 -3.73 -20.49 6.85
C GLU A 115 -4.75 -19.96 7.88
N GLN A 116 -5.36 -18.81 7.62
CA GLN A 116 -6.32 -18.15 8.52
C GLN A 116 -7.59 -17.67 7.78
N PRO A 117 -8.44 -18.59 7.28
CA PRO A 117 -9.64 -18.22 6.52
C PRO A 117 -10.61 -17.34 7.31
N GLY A 118 -11.06 -16.26 6.71
CA GLY A 118 -12.01 -15.30 7.29
C GLY A 118 -11.40 -14.33 8.31
N GLU A 119 -10.08 -14.36 8.52
CA GLU A 119 -9.42 -13.49 9.50
C GLU A 119 -8.72 -12.28 8.89
N ILE A 120 -8.08 -12.45 7.72
CA ILE A 120 -7.22 -11.43 7.11
C ILE A 120 -8.02 -10.44 6.27
N THR A 121 -7.88 -9.16 6.60
CA THR A 121 -8.29 -8.04 5.73
C THR A 121 -7.11 -7.65 4.84
N LEU A 122 -7.34 -7.60 3.52
CA LEU A 122 -6.36 -7.05 2.58
C LEU A 122 -6.58 -5.55 2.49
N VAL A 123 -5.57 -4.75 2.80
CA VAL A 123 -5.62 -3.29 2.65
C VAL A 123 -4.69 -2.93 1.51
N ALA A 124 -5.23 -2.48 0.39
CA ALA A 124 -4.44 -2.12 -0.79
C ALA A 124 -4.43 -0.60 -0.96
N VAL A 125 -3.24 -0.02 -0.92
CA VAL A 125 -2.99 1.42 -1.07
C VAL A 125 -2.11 1.76 -2.28
N GLY A 126 -1.77 0.76 -3.09
CA GLY A 126 -1.11 0.91 -4.39
C GLY A 126 -1.89 0.24 -5.54
N PRO A 127 -1.28 0.10 -6.74
CA PRO A 127 -1.88 -0.63 -7.86
C PRO A 127 -2.26 -2.07 -7.51
N LEU A 128 -3.46 -2.49 -7.91
CA LEU A 128 -4.09 -3.75 -7.48
C LEU A 128 -3.53 -5.03 -8.11
N THR A 129 -2.35 -4.96 -8.75
CA THR A 129 -1.77 -6.05 -9.54
C THR A 129 -1.50 -7.29 -8.70
N ASN A 130 -0.99 -7.15 -7.47
CA ASN A 130 -0.74 -8.30 -6.59
C ASN A 130 -2.02 -9.05 -6.23
N LEU A 131 -3.10 -8.32 -5.93
CA LEU A 131 -4.41 -8.90 -5.62
C LEU A 131 -5.03 -9.58 -6.85
N ALA A 132 -4.92 -8.96 -8.03
CA ALA A 132 -5.39 -9.58 -9.27
C ALA A 132 -4.62 -10.86 -9.62
N LEU A 133 -3.30 -10.88 -9.42
CA LEU A 133 -2.49 -12.10 -9.59
C LEU A 133 -2.87 -13.17 -8.56
N ALA A 134 -3.21 -12.79 -7.33
CA ALA A 134 -3.68 -13.73 -6.32
C ALA A 134 -5.03 -14.36 -6.73
N LEU A 135 -5.96 -13.56 -7.25
CA LEU A 135 -7.23 -14.04 -7.81
C LEU A 135 -7.04 -14.96 -9.02
N GLU A 136 -6.09 -14.65 -9.91
CA GLU A 136 -5.80 -15.49 -11.07
C GLU A 136 -5.20 -16.84 -10.69
N ALA A 137 -4.31 -16.85 -9.70
CA ALA A 137 -3.66 -18.07 -9.21
C ALA A 137 -4.59 -18.92 -8.33
N ASP A 138 -5.48 -18.28 -7.56
CA ASP A 138 -6.41 -18.94 -6.66
C ASP A 138 -7.78 -18.24 -6.60
N PRO A 139 -8.69 -18.55 -7.55
CA PRO A 139 -10.01 -17.91 -7.60
C PRO A 139 -10.86 -18.12 -6.34
N GLU A 140 -10.63 -19.20 -5.58
CA GLU A 140 -11.39 -19.52 -4.36
C GLU A 140 -11.00 -18.65 -3.16
N ILE A 141 -9.89 -17.88 -3.27
CA ILE A 141 -9.42 -16.98 -2.19
C ILE A 141 -10.49 -15.94 -1.82
N VAL A 142 -11.39 -15.61 -2.74
CA VAL A 142 -12.51 -14.67 -2.53
C VAL A 142 -13.44 -15.08 -1.39
N HIS A 143 -13.51 -16.38 -1.08
CA HIS A 143 -14.33 -16.92 0.01
C HIS A 143 -13.58 -17.00 1.35
N LEU A 144 -12.27 -16.74 1.33
CA LEU A 144 -11.38 -16.88 2.48
C LEU A 144 -10.88 -15.52 2.98
N VAL A 145 -10.80 -14.50 2.12
CA VAL A 145 -10.49 -13.12 2.53
C VAL A 145 -11.65 -12.58 3.38
N LYS A 146 -11.32 -11.92 4.49
CA LYS A 146 -12.33 -11.30 5.35
C LYS A 146 -12.98 -10.08 4.70
N GLU A 147 -12.14 -9.21 4.14
CA GLU A 147 -12.49 -7.95 3.50
C GLU A 147 -11.30 -7.46 2.66
N VAL A 148 -11.59 -6.75 1.57
CA VAL A 148 -10.61 -5.98 0.80
C VAL A 148 -10.94 -4.51 0.94
N VAL A 149 -10.01 -3.72 1.45
CA VAL A 149 -10.13 -2.26 1.58
C VAL A 149 -9.14 -1.63 0.63
N VAL A 150 -9.64 -0.85 -0.34
CA VAL A 150 -8.83 -0.25 -1.40
C VAL A 150 -8.82 1.26 -1.23
N MET A 151 -7.63 1.86 -1.18
CA MET A 151 -7.47 3.28 -1.49
C MET A 151 -7.30 3.42 -3.00
N GLY A 152 -8.25 4.08 -3.65
CA GLY A 152 -8.19 4.31 -5.08
C GLY A 152 -9.55 4.64 -5.70
N GLY A 153 -9.50 5.18 -6.92
CA GLY A 153 -10.68 5.63 -7.66
C GLY A 153 -11.16 7.04 -7.28
N ALA A 154 -12.03 7.59 -8.11
CA ALA A 154 -12.72 8.85 -7.90
C ALA A 154 -14.13 8.75 -8.50
N PHE A 155 -15.15 9.06 -7.71
CA PHE A 155 -16.56 8.79 -8.02
C PHE A 155 -17.36 10.07 -8.33
N GLY A 156 -16.77 11.25 -8.16
CA GLY A 156 -17.38 12.54 -8.48
C GLY A 156 -18.20 13.15 -7.35
N GLU A 157 -18.13 12.59 -6.14
CA GLU A 157 -18.73 13.16 -4.95
C GLU A 157 -17.90 14.36 -4.46
N ASN A 158 -18.57 15.37 -3.90
CA ASN A 158 -17.95 16.65 -3.48
C ASN A 158 -17.11 17.34 -4.58
N ASP A 159 -17.46 17.13 -5.85
CA ASP A 159 -16.73 17.65 -7.03
C ASP A 159 -15.28 17.12 -7.17
N HIS A 160 -14.93 16.04 -6.47
CA HIS A 160 -13.63 15.41 -6.57
C HIS A 160 -13.47 14.65 -7.89
N ARG A 161 -12.25 14.66 -8.45
CA ARG A 161 -11.93 14.10 -9.77
C ARG A 161 -10.67 13.26 -9.69
N GLY A 162 -10.32 12.57 -10.77
CA GLY A 162 -9.04 11.85 -10.83
C GLY A 162 -7.83 12.80 -10.74
N ASN A 163 -6.74 12.31 -10.16
CA ASN A 163 -5.48 13.03 -9.96
C ASN A 163 -4.45 12.79 -11.08
N VAL A 164 -4.58 11.71 -11.87
CA VAL A 164 -3.74 11.46 -13.06
C VAL A 164 -4.39 11.98 -14.33
N THR A 165 -5.68 11.71 -14.49
CA THR A 165 -6.52 12.34 -15.51
C THR A 165 -7.79 12.84 -14.85
N PRO A 166 -8.59 13.70 -15.49
CA PRO A 166 -9.82 14.21 -14.88
C PRO A 166 -10.87 13.14 -14.49
N TYR A 167 -10.63 11.85 -14.82
CA TYR A 167 -11.49 10.71 -14.53
C TYR A 167 -10.73 9.48 -13.97
N ALA A 168 -9.43 9.59 -13.72
CA ALA A 168 -8.62 8.45 -13.27
C ALA A 168 -7.72 8.84 -12.10
N GLU A 169 -7.87 8.09 -11.01
CA GLU A 169 -6.97 8.10 -9.86
C GLU A 169 -5.75 7.21 -10.16
N ALA A 170 -4.59 7.53 -9.57
CA ALA A 170 -3.28 6.92 -9.82
C ALA A 170 -3.24 5.40 -9.74
N ASN A 171 -3.63 4.82 -8.60
CA ASN A 171 -3.57 3.36 -8.38
C ASN A 171 -4.40 2.60 -9.41
N ILE A 172 -5.60 3.10 -9.72
CA ILE A 172 -6.48 2.49 -10.72
C ILE A 172 -5.99 2.76 -12.15
N HIS A 173 -5.38 3.91 -12.42
CA HIS A 173 -4.82 4.25 -13.72
C HIS A 173 -3.57 3.41 -14.07
N ASP A 174 -2.80 3.03 -13.07
CA ASP A 174 -1.58 2.26 -13.22
C ASP A 174 -1.86 0.81 -13.61
N ASP A 175 -2.90 0.19 -13.05
CA ASP A 175 -3.40 -1.10 -13.54
C ASP A 175 -4.94 -1.21 -13.55
N PRO A 176 -5.61 -0.64 -14.57
CA PRO A 176 -7.06 -0.69 -14.67
C PRO A 176 -7.59 -2.11 -14.89
N HIS A 177 -6.76 -3.02 -15.42
CA HIS A 177 -7.17 -4.41 -15.68
C HIS A 177 -7.14 -5.23 -14.40
N ALA A 178 -6.14 -4.99 -13.54
CA ALA A 178 -6.14 -5.55 -12.19
C ALA A 178 -7.30 -5.01 -11.35
N ALA A 179 -7.56 -3.71 -11.43
CA ALA A 179 -8.67 -3.08 -10.73
C ALA A 179 -10.03 -3.67 -11.13
N ASP A 180 -10.28 -3.85 -12.44
CA ASP A 180 -11.51 -4.48 -12.93
C ASP A 180 -11.70 -5.90 -12.36
N LYS A 181 -10.63 -6.72 -12.35
CA LYS A 181 -10.66 -8.07 -11.76
C LYS A 181 -10.96 -8.05 -10.26
N VAL A 182 -10.31 -7.15 -9.52
CA VAL A 182 -10.49 -7.02 -8.07
C VAL A 182 -11.89 -6.52 -7.72
N PHE A 183 -12.40 -5.51 -8.43
CA PHE A 183 -13.71 -4.93 -8.12
C PHE A 183 -14.89 -5.81 -8.57
N THR A 184 -14.70 -6.68 -9.56
CA THR A 184 -15.74 -7.58 -10.06
C THR A 184 -15.71 -8.98 -9.42
N ALA A 185 -14.70 -9.28 -8.60
CA ALA A 185 -14.64 -10.51 -7.81
C ALA A 185 -15.69 -10.52 -6.69
N SER A 186 -16.05 -11.72 -6.22
CA SER A 186 -17.14 -11.94 -5.26
C SER A 186 -16.76 -11.75 -3.79
N TRP A 187 -15.58 -11.22 -3.49
CA TRP A 187 -15.15 -10.86 -2.14
C TRP A 187 -15.76 -9.53 -1.67
N PRO A 188 -15.86 -9.28 -0.36
CA PRO A 188 -16.34 -8.00 0.15
C PRO A 188 -15.30 -6.89 -0.05
N VAL A 189 -15.63 -5.88 -0.85
CA VAL A 189 -14.75 -4.74 -1.16
C VAL A 189 -15.31 -3.44 -0.58
N VAL A 190 -14.44 -2.66 0.05
CA VAL A 190 -14.64 -1.25 0.40
C VAL A 190 -13.67 -0.40 -0.41
N ILE A 191 -14.16 0.65 -1.05
CA ILE A 191 -13.33 1.58 -1.82
C ILE A 191 -13.34 2.94 -1.12
N ILE A 192 -12.14 3.45 -0.86
CA ILE A 192 -11.86 4.77 -0.29
C ILE A 192 -11.19 5.58 -1.39
N GLY A 193 -12.00 6.24 -2.20
CA GLY A 193 -11.53 7.06 -3.32
C GLY A 193 -11.14 8.48 -2.92
N LEU A 194 -10.71 9.25 -3.92
CA LEU A 194 -10.34 10.67 -3.77
C LEU A 194 -11.47 11.50 -3.16
N ASP A 195 -12.72 11.11 -3.40
CA ASP A 195 -13.91 11.71 -2.82
C ASP A 195 -13.91 11.77 -1.28
N VAL A 196 -13.17 10.86 -0.66
CA VAL A 196 -12.99 10.75 0.79
C VAL A 196 -11.60 11.22 1.21
N THR A 197 -10.56 10.82 0.48
CA THR A 197 -9.18 11.13 0.89
C THR A 197 -8.82 12.59 0.71
N GLU A 198 -9.41 13.31 -0.27
CA GLU A 198 -9.18 14.75 -0.43
C GLU A 198 -9.86 15.60 0.64
N GLU A 199 -10.80 15.02 1.41
CA GLU A 199 -11.34 15.64 2.64
C GLU A 199 -10.41 15.45 3.86
N SER A 200 -9.38 14.61 3.73
CA SER A 200 -8.44 14.26 4.80
C SER A 200 -7.08 14.90 4.56
N PHE A 201 -6.85 16.09 5.11
CA PHE A 201 -5.58 16.80 4.95
C PHE A 201 -4.85 16.99 6.28
N PHE A 202 -3.52 16.87 6.23
CA PHE A 202 -2.66 17.28 7.34
C PHE A 202 -2.28 18.75 7.18
N THR A 203 -2.56 19.53 8.22
CA THR A 203 -2.05 20.91 8.28
C THR A 203 -0.57 20.88 8.66
N GLY A 204 0.18 21.92 8.27
CA GLY A 204 1.58 22.06 8.74
C GLY A 204 1.70 22.05 10.26
N GLN A 205 0.73 22.65 10.96
CA GLN A 205 0.67 22.60 12.43
C GLN A 205 0.51 21.18 12.96
N TYR A 206 -0.30 20.35 12.29
CA TYR A 206 -0.49 18.95 12.69
C TYR A 206 0.78 18.13 12.43
N LEU A 207 1.49 18.35 11.32
CA LEU A 207 2.77 17.71 11.04
C LEU A 207 3.84 18.13 12.06
N ASP A 208 3.90 19.41 12.44
CA ASP A 208 4.79 19.88 13.51
C ASP A 208 4.47 19.21 14.84
N GLN A 209 3.19 19.06 15.16
CA GLN A 209 2.76 18.36 16.37
C GLN A 209 3.16 16.88 16.33
N LEU A 210 2.97 16.19 15.20
CA LEU A 210 3.41 14.80 15.04
C LEU A 210 4.92 14.67 15.27
N ARG A 211 5.73 15.55 14.67
CA ARG A 211 7.19 15.59 14.89
C ARG A 211 7.54 15.68 16.38
N ASP A 212 6.88 16.59 17.10
CA ASP A 212 7.22 16.90 18.47
C ASP A 212 6.70 15.84 19.48
N ASP A 213 5.56 15.20 19.18
CA ASP A 213 4.86 14.30 20.11
C ASP A 213 5.09 12.80 19.84
N ALA A 214 5.40 12.39 18.59
CA ALA A 214 5.47 10.98 18.18
C ALA A 214 6.90 10.43 18.03
N GLY A 215 7.90 11.09 18.62
CA GLY A 215 9.28 10.61 18.67
C GLY A 215 9.90 10.38 17.29
N GLU A 216 10.67 9.30 17.13
CA GLU A 216 11.32 9.01 15.83
C GLU A 216 10.34 8.77 14.68
N VAL A 217 9.15 8.24 14.96
CA VAL A 217 8.10 8.02 13.95
C VAL A 217 7.58 9.36 13.45
N GLY A 218 7.27 10.26 14.39
CA GLY A 218 6.83 11.62 14.08
C GLY A 218 7.87 12.40 13.29
N GLN A 219 9.13 12.37 13.73
CA GLN A 219 10.23 13.01 13.01
C GLN A 219 10.37 12.47 11.60
N PHE A 220 10.30 11.15 11.42
CA PHE A 220 10.40 10.54 10.10
C PHE A 220 9.26 10.96 9.18
N ILE A 221 8.01 10.94 9.66
CA ILE A 221 6.85 11.41 8.89
C ILE A 221 7.05 12.87 8.45
N TRP A 222 7.55 13.72 9.34
CA TRP A 222 7.84 15.11 9.01
C TRP A 222 8.99 15.25 8.00
N ASP A 223 10.05 14.44 8.10
CA ASP A 223 11.19 14.48 7.18
C ASP A 223 10.83 14.08 5.74
N VAL A 224 9.87 13.17 5.56
CA VAL A 224 9.42 12.72 4.23
C VAL A 224 8.32 13.60 3.63
N SER A 225 7.71 14.50 4.41
CA SER A 225 6.56 15.33 4.00
C SER A 225 6.94 16.66 3.36
#